data_AF-A0A1W9PNA9-F1
#
_entry.id   AF-A0A1W9PNA9-F1
#
_cell.length_a   1.000
_cell.length_b   1.000
_cell.length_c   1.000
_cell.angle_alpha   90.00
_cell.angle_beta   90.00
_cell.angle_gamma   90.00
#
_symmetry.space_group_name_H-M   'P 1'
#
loop_
_entity.id
_entity.type
_entity.pdbx_description
1 polymer ?
#
loop_
_entity_poly.entity_id
_entity_poly.type
_entity_poly.pdbx_seq_one_letter_code
_entity_poly.pdbx_strand_id
1 'polypeptide(L)' 'MEIQEPEGKLGVMLPGLGAVSTTFIAGVEAIKKGLAKPFGSLTQMGTIRLGKRPERRVPM' A
#
# COMPACT_ATOMS: atom_id res chain seq x y z
N MET A 1 -15.65 17.37 -8.04
CA MET A 1 -14.79 16.54 -8.92
C MET A 1 -14.75 15.17 -8.29
N GLU A 2 -15.35 14.18 -8.96
CA GLU A 2 -15.36 12.80 -8.48
C GLU A 2 -14.06 12.15 -8.92
N ILE A 3 -13.32 11.54 -7.98
CA ILE A 3 -12.06 10.84 -8.29
C ILE A 3 -12.44 9.44 -8.75
N GLN A 4 -12.17 9.13 -10.02
CA GLN A 4 -12.43 7.80 -10.58
C GLN A 4 -11.42 6.78 -10.06
N GLU A 5 -11.89 5.55 -9.86
CA GLU A 5 -11.03 4.43 -9.45
C GLU A 5 -10.10 3.99 -10.60
N PRO A 6 -8.88 3.52 -10.30
CA PRO A 6 -7.99 2.99 -11.32
C PRO A 6 -8.48 1.64 -11.84
N GLU A 7 -8.54 1.48 -13.16
CA GLU A 7 -8.92 0.23 -13.82
C GLU A 7 -7.70 -0.56 -14.33
N GLY A 8 -7.77 -1.90 -14.30
CA GLY A 8 -6.75 -2.79 -14.88
C GLY A 8 -5.58 -3.15 -13.97
N LYS A 9 -4.48 -3.65 -14.57
CA LYS A 9 -3.27 -4.08 -13.84
C LYS A 9 -2.19 -2.99 -13.90
N LEU A 10 -1.59 -2.68 -12.76
CA LEU A 10 -0.43 -1.79 -12.67
C LEU A 10 0.87 -2.55 -12.97
N GLY A 11 1.60 -2.13 -13.99
CA GLY A 11 2.96 -2.61 -14.26
C GLY A 11 3.99 -1.87 -13.40
N VAL A 12 4.88 -2.59 -12.73
CA VAL A 12 6.00 -2.03 -11.96
C VAL A 12 7.31 -2.58 -12.51
N MET A 13 8.12 -1.73 -13.13
CA MET A 13 9.43 -2.12 -13.68
C MET A 13 10.55 -1.80 -12.68
N LEU A 14 11.26 -2.83 -12.24
CA LEU A 14 12.36 -2.71 -11.28
C LEU A 14 13.71 -2.82 -12.02
N PRO A 15 14.53 -1.76 -12.06
CA PRO A 15 15.86 -1.84 -12.67
C PRO A 15 16.80 -2.63 -11.76
N GLY A 16 17.01 -3.90 -12.11
CA GLY A 16 17.89 -4.83 -11.39
C GLY A 16 17.16 -5.72 -10.37
N LEU A 17 17.72 -6.91 -10.17
CA LEU A 17 17.19 -7.95 -9.28
C LEU A 17 18.14 -8.17 -8.09
N GLY A 18 18.12 -7.23 -7.16
CA GLY A 18 18.85 -7.31 -5.88
C GLY A 18 17.95 -7.63 -4.70
N ALA A 19 18.52 -7.59 -3.48
CA ALA A 19 17.82 -7.92 -2.23
C ALA A 19 16.51 -7.14 -2.04
N VAL A 20 16.48 -5.85 -2.40
CA VAL A 20 15.27 -5.01 -2.27
C VAL A 20 14.20 -5.44 -3.28
N SER A 21 14.57 -5.60 -4.55
CA SER A 21 13.63 -5.98 -5.62
C SER A 21 13.00 -7.35 -5.36
N THR A 22 13.80 -8.34 -4.95
CA THR A 22 13.29 -9.70 -4.68
C THR A 22 12.40 -9.73 -3.44
N THR A 23 12.75 -8.98 -2.40
CA THR A 23 11.91 -8.87 -1.18
C THR A 23 10.60 -8.15 -1.47
N PHE A 24 10.63 -7.10 -2.29
CA PHE A 24 9.41 -6.43 -2.76
C PHE A 24 8.48 -7.41 -3.49
N ILE A 25 9.01 -8.17 -4.47
CA ILE A 25 8.22 -9.15 -5.23
C ILE A 25 7.64 -10.23 -4.29
N ALA A 26 8.48 -10.82 -3.44
CA ALA A 26 8.05 -11.86 -2.51
C ALA A 26 6.99 -11.36 -1.51
N GLY A 27 7.17 -10.15 -0.97
CA GLY A 27 6.22 -9.52 -0.07
C GLY A 27 4.87 -9.26 -0.72
N VAL A 28 4.86 -8.70 -1.93
CA VAL A 28 3.62 -8.45 -2.70
C VAL A 28 2.88 -9.77 -2.98
N GLU A 29 3.57 -10.81 -3.41
CA GLU A 29 2.94 -12.12 -3.68
C GLU A 29 2.42 -12.80 -2.39
N ALA A 30 3.12 -12.66 -1.27
CA ALA A 30 2.65 -13.17 0.02
C ALA A 30 1.36 -12.47 0.49
N ILE A 31 1.28 -11.14 0.32
CA ILE A 31 0.08 -10.36 0.64
C ILE A 31 -1.08 -10.75 -0.28
N LYS A 32 -0.84 -10.87 -1.59
CA LYS A 32 -1.87 -11.30 -2.56
C LYS A 32 -2.44 -12.69 -2.25
N LYS A 33 -1.62 -13.58 -1.68
CA LYS A 33 -2.03 -14.93 -1.25
C LYS A 33 -2.65 -14.96 0.15
N GLY A 34 -2.76 -13.83 0.85
CA GLY A 34 -3.30 -13.76 2.21
C GLY A 34 -2.38 -14.36 3.29
N LEU A 35 -1.09 -14.57 2.98
CA LEU A 35 -0.12 -15.19 3.89
C LEU A 35 0.53 -14.17 4.84
N ALA A 36 0.50 -12.88 4.49
CA ALA A 36 1.11 -11.81 5.26
C ALA A 36 0.28 -10.51 5.18
N LYS A 37 0.47 -9.62 6.16
CA LYS A 37 -0.07 -8.26 6.14
C LYS A 37 1.00 -7.28 5.63
N PRO A 38 0.63 -6.13 5.03
CA PRO A 38 1.57 -5.16 4.46
C PRO A 38 2.27 -4.30 5.53
N PHE A 39 2.88 -4.94 6.54
CA PHE A 39 3.56 -4.27 7.65
C PHE A 39 4.64 -3.30 7.17
N GLY A 40 4.65 -2.10 7.74
CA GLY A 40 5.55 -1.01 7.36
C GLY A 40 5.10 -0.21 6.13
N SER A 41 4.06 -0.63 5.41
CA SER A 41 3.53 0.15 4.28
C SER A 41 2.65 1.32 4.76
N LEU A 42 3.16 2.54 4.61
CA LEU A 42 2.42 3.75 4.98
C LEU A 42 1.12 3.90 4.18
N THR A 43 1.12 3.55 2.89
CA THR A 43 -0.06 3.71 2.04
C THR A 43 -1.16 2.69 2.37
N GLN A 44 -0.81 1.53 2.93
CA GLN A 44 -1.78 0.46 3.22
C GLN A 44 -2.18 0.39 4.71
N MET A 45 -1.34 0.89 5.62
CA MET A 45 -1.56 0.80 7.07
C MET A 45 -1.56 2.15 7.78
N GLY A 46 -1.18 3.23 7.09
CA GLY A 46 -1.18 4.57 7.64
C GLY A 46 -2.59 5.14 7.70
N THR A 47 -2.90 5.84 8.78
CA THR A 47 -4.16 6.58 8.93
C THR A 47 -3.90 8.07 8.73
N ILE A 48 -4.87 8.80 8.17
CA ILE A 48 -4.82 10.26 8.07
C ILE A 48 -5.87 10.91 8.96
N ARG A 49 -5.53 12.00 9.64
CA ARG A 49 -6.54 12.80 10.36
C ARG A 49 -7.37 13.59 9.36
N LEU A 50 -8.68 13.41 9.41
CA LEU A 50 -9.63 14.25 8.70
C LEU A 50 -10.27 15.21 9.69
N GLY A 51 -10.07 16.52 9.55
CA GLY A 51 -10.66 17.53 10.44
C GLY A 51 -9.75 17.98 11.60
N LYS A 52 -10.36 18.64 12.60
CA LYS A 52 -9.62 19.27 13.71
C LYS A 52 -9.22 18.23 14.78
N ARG A 53 -8.19 18.55 15.57
CA ARG A 53 -7.68 17.66 16.65
C ARG A 53 -8.77 17.19 17.63
N PRO A 54 -9.71 18.04 18.09
CA PRO A 54 -10.73 17.60 19.05
C PRO A 54 -11.77 16.64 18.46
N GLU A 55 -11.95 16.62 17.14
CA GLU A 55 -12.94 15.76 16.45
C GLU A 55 -12.50 14.29 16.41
N ARG A 56 -11.22 14.00 16.69
CA ARG A 56 -10.64 12.64 16.76
C ARG A 56 -10.98 11.75 15.55
N ARG A 57 -11.23 12.35 14.38
CA ARG A 57 -11.62 11.65 13.15
C ARG A 57 -10.36 11.19 12.39
N VAL A 58 -10.01 9.93 12.58
CA VAL A 58 -8.85 9.27 11.99
C VAL A 58 -9.31 7.94 11.39
N PRO A 59 -9.66 7.87 10.10
CA PRO A 59 -10.11 6.64 9.46
C PRO A 59 -8.95 5.66 9.26
N MET A 60 -9.27 4.37 9.29
CA MET A 60 -8.41 3.28 8.81
C MET A 60 -8.94 2.78 7.47
#